data_AF-A0A1G1M063-F1
#
_entry.id   AF-A0A1G1M063-F1
#
_cell.length_a   1.000
_cell.length_b   1.000
_cell.length_c   1.000
_cell.angle_alpha   90.00
_cell.angle_beta   90.00
_cell.angle_gamma   90.00
#
_symmetry.space_group_name_H-M   'P 1'
#
loop_
_entity.id
_entity.type
_entity.pdbx_description
1 polymer ?
#
loop_
_entity_poly.entity_id
_entity_poly.type
_entity_poly.pdbx_seq_one_letter_code
_entity_poly.pdbx_strand_id
1 'polypeptide(L)'
;MDRETMLKKVPKIKGSDPLKSLRGQTPLFFALLCLLFLSGCGSATYPEARCKEALQEIALKEYKIPHIEVEFVGTTLGVFLPLDKLFEADLKEALMSGKVTDMESLFQPTEEAVNKVEDILFSMSRIMLSTDKKIDFYYLQATDVEKSGMDLTFIGQIDDLKRVRFWDIPRSEYRKRIIHDLHMNRAAVWHRPVRHFFRDLNEATVSDVQDRYFSNTPQTKWAVEFFFSDVGGKEMSRGRAKWTILDLKSIPIQDNDIVVYAKAEVAPKNSADTDLKPRVMEYLFQVSIAGDKEKIRRIIPMAYLDDKTATPDFTFTRDMVAKSLPNWETEFKTPDITMGDFLSRQFTRRFQVIASEDERIANTFASVKLVVRFEPQPQRSFLFNAVAPLRNPKEVAYSQKQGIHEDVLYLWERVAREFVEVLRSYSFQDYKFLKFQLSQDGKSLTWEATREDLELFRVHKKSLRDILVLSADNG
;
A
#
# COMPACT_ATOMS: atom_id res chain seq x y z
N MET A 1 -25.25 57.94 -12.20
CA MET A 1 -25.29 58.46 -10.81
C MET A 1 -23.88 58.37 -10.25
N ASP A 2 -23.26 59.54 -10.12
CA ASP A 2 -21.84 59.74 -9.85
C ASP A 2 -21.39 59.30 -8.46
N ARG A 3 -20.20 58.70 -8.41
CA ARG A 3 -19.43 58.41 -7.20
C ARG A 3 -18.24 59.38 -7.11
N GLU A 4 -18.54 60.66 -7.07
CA GLU A 4 -17.59 61.71 -6.68
C GLU A 4 -18.15 62.48 -5.50
N THR A 5 -17.81 62.04 -4.29
CA THR A 5 -17.66 62.88 -3.07
C THR A 5 -17.58 61.97 -1.83
N MET A 6 -16.38 61.50 -1.46
CA MET A 6 -16.02 61.17 -0.07
C MET A 6 -14.49 61.10 0.07
N LEU A 7 -13.84 62.25 -0.11
CA LEU A 7 -12.47 62.48 0.39
C LEU A 7 -12.56 63.45 1.58
N LYS A 8 -12.77 62.90 2.77
CA LYS A 8 -12.66 63.64 4.04
C LYS A 8 -11.23 63.50 4.57
N LYS A 9 -10.54 64.64 4.59
CA LYS A 9 -9.40 65.07 5.42
C LYS A 9 -8.79 64.01 6.35
N VAL A 10 -7.63 63.49 5.95
CA VAL A 10 -6.65 62.86 6.86
C VAL A 10 -5.81 63.97 7.51
N PRO A 11 -5.70 64.03 8.85
CA PRO A 11 -4.82 64.99 9.50
C PRO A 11 -3.35 64.60 9.26
N LYS A 12 -2.53 65.57 8.82
CA LYS A 12 -1.07 65.44 8.73
C LYS A 12 -0.50 65.20 10.13
N ILE A 13 -0.14 63.96 10.43
CA ILE A 13 0.71 63.64 11.59
C ILE A 13 2.14 64.11 11.23
N LYS A 14 2.64 65.09 11.98
CA LYS A 14 4.04 65.55 11.90
C LYS A 14 4.96 64.37 12.20
N GLY A 15 5.93 64.14 11.32
CA GLY A 15 6.90 63.06 11.44
C GLY A 15 7.69 63.14 12.74
N SER A 16 7.50 62.13 13.59
CA SER A 16 8.49 61.69 14.55
C SER A 16 9.27 60.53 13.91
N ASP A 17 10.59 60.66 13.84
CA ASP A 17 11.51 59.60 13.42
C ASP A 17 11.20 58.28 14.17
N PRO A 18 10.77 57.20 13.50
CA PRO A 18 10.55 55.91 14.15
C PRO A 18 11.86 55.27 14.66
N LEU A 19 13.01 55.81 14.25
CA LEU A 19 14.34 55.34 14.65
C LEU A 19 14.82 55.89 16.01
N LYS A 20 14.11 56.85 16.63
CA LYS A 20 14.50 57.39 17.94
C LYS A 20 13.79 56.73 19.13
N SER A 21 12.72 55.95 18.93
CA SER A 21 12.03 55.26 20.04
C SER A 21 12.60 53.88 20.39
N LEU A 22 13.64 53.43 19.69
CA LEU A 22 14.30 52.14 19.92
C LEU A 22 15.56 52.22 20.80
N ARG A 23 15.98 53.44 21.21
CA ARG A 23 17.21 53.68 21.99
C ARG A 23 17.13 53.30 23.48
N GLY A 24 16.04 52.68 23.92
CA GLY A 24 15.85 52.18 25.28
C GLY A 24 15.47 50.69 25.34
N GLN A 25 15.59 49.94 24.23
CA GLN A 25 15.40 48.48 24.30
C GLN A 25 16.60 47.87 25.03
N THR A 26 16.34 47.44 26.26
CA THR A 26 17.30 46.77 27.13
C THR A 26 17.91 45.56 26.41
N PRO A 27 19.21 45.24 26.65
CA PRO A 27 19.86 44.05 26.11
C PRO A 27 19.10 42.74 26.44
N LEU A 28 18.19 42.78 27.41
CA LEU A 28 17.26 41.72 27.76
C LEU A 28 16.29 41.35 26.61
N PHE A 29 15.80 42.31 25.83
CA PHE A 29 14.88 42.05 24.71
C PHE A 29 15.59 41.32 23.56
N PHE A 30 16.82 41.74 23.23
CA PHE A 30 17.64 41.04 22.25
C PHE A 30 18.10 39.65 22.75
N ALA A 31 18.42 39.50 24.03
CA ALA A 31 18.74 38.20 24.61
C ALA A 31 17.54 37.23 24.59
N LEU A 32 16.33 37.73 24.88
CA LEU A 32 15.10 36.92 24.82
C LEU A 32 14.77 36.51 23.37
N LEU A 33 14.95 37.42 22.41
CA LEU A 33 14.77 37.12 20.98
C LEU A 33 15.79 36.08 20.50
N CYS A 34 17.07 36.21 20.90
CA CYS A 34 18.11 35.22 20.59
C CYS A 34 17.84 33.86 21.25
N LEU A 35 17.31 33.81 22.48
CA LEU A 35 16.91 32.56 23.14
C LEU A 35 15.71 31.89 22.45
N LEU A 36 14.78 32.66 21.88
CA LEU A 36 13.69 32.14 21.05
C LEU A 36 14.21 31.59 19.71
N PHE A 37 15.24 32.20 19.12
CA PHE A 37 15.88 31.66 17.91
C PHE A 37 16.74 30.42 18.18
N LEU A 38 17.34 30.29 19.37
CA LEU A 38 18.15 29.12 19.76
C LEU A 38 17.31 27.91 20.21
N SER A 39 16.06 28.11 20.60
CA SER A 39 15.13 27.02 20.98
C SER A 39 14.33 26.45 19.80
N GLY A 40 14.38 27.08 18.62
CA GLY A 40 13.67 26.64 17.41
C GLY A 40 14.46 25.70 16.48
N CYS A 41 15.75 25.46 16.73
CA CYS A 41 16.59 24.56 15.93
C CYS A 41 16.81 23.21 16.63
N GLY A 42 15.73 22.62 17.15
CA GLY A 42 15.77 21.21 17.55
C GLY A 42 15.94 20.32 16.33
N SER A 43 16.83 19.32 16.42
CA SER A 43 16.86 18.21 15.47
C SER A 43 15.48 17.58 15.32
N ALA A 44 15.15 17.03 14.14
CA ALA A 44 13.88 16.34 13.91
C ALA A 44 13.53 15.40 15.06
N THR A 45 12.26 15.39 15.49
CA THR A 45 11.79 14.56 16.60
C THR A 45 12.02 13.08 16.32
N TYR A 46 11.93 12.68 15.04
CA TYR A 46 12.24 11.33 14.56
C TYR A 46 13.29 11.40 13.45
N PRO A 47 14.60 11.32 13.80
CA PRO A 47 15.66 11.23 12.80
C PRO A 47 15.45 10.02 11.88
N GLU A 48 15.83 10.14 10.61
CA GLU A 48 15.66 9.14 9.56
C GLU A 48 16.09 7.73 10.01
N ALA A 49 17.26 7.64 10.66
CA ALA A 49 17.84 6.40 11.13
C ALA A 49 17.01 5.70 12.23
N ARG A 50 16.04 6.39 12.84
CA ARG A 50 15.21 5.89 13.94
C ARG A 50 13.72 5.84 13.62
N CYS A 51 13.30 6.20 12.41
CA CYS A 51 11.88 6.26 12.07
C CYS A 51 11.19 4.90 12.17
N LYS A 52 11.86 3.82 11.77
CA LYS A 52 11.33 2.46 11.83
C LYS A 52 11.08 2.03 13.27
N GLU A 53 12.10 2.15 14.12
CA GLU A 53 12.00 1.76 15.53
C GLU A 53 11.00 2.65 16.26
N ALA A 54 10.96 3.95 15.97
CA ALA A 54 10.01 4.87 16.59
C ALA A 54 8.57 4.51 16.25
N LEU A 55 8.27 4.11 15.00
CA LEU A 55 6.92 3.71 14.61
C LEU A 55 6.49 2.43 15.32
N GLN A 56 7.38 1.45 15.37
CA GLN A 56 7.17 0.19 16.09
C GLN A 56 6.98 0.44 17.59
N GLU A 57 7.75 1.36 18.17
CA GLU A 57 7.66 1.75 19.57
C GLU A 57 6.33 2.43 19.89
N ILE A 58 5.87 3.36 19.05
CA ILE A 58 4.57 4.02 19.21
C ILE A 58 3.44 3.00 19.11
N ALA A 59 3.46 2.16 18.07
CA ALA A 59 2.46 1.11 17.86
C ALA A 59 2.35 0.15 19.05
N LEU A 60 3.49 -0.27 19.61
CA LEU A 60 3.52 -1.16 20.76
C LEU A 60 3.12 -0.45 22.06
N LYS A 61 3.69 0.71 22.37
CA LYS A 61 3.51 1.37 23.67
C LYS A 61 2.17 2.06 23.82
N GLU A 62 1.72 2.77 22.78
CA GLU A 62 0.49 3.56 22.83
C GLU A 62 -0.74 2.72 22.47
N TYR A 63 -0.60 1.84 21.47
CA TYR A 63 -1.74 1.11 20.88
C TYR A 63 -1.72 -0.40 21.12
N LYS A 64 -0.68 -0.93 21.78
CA LYS A 64 -0.52 -2.36 22.09
C LYS A 64 -0.54 -3.26 20.85
N ILE A 65 -0.02 -2.75 19.73
CA ILE A 65 0.14 -3.50 18.47
C ILE A 65 1.59 -4.01 18.44
N PRO A 66 1.82 -5.32 18.72
CA PRO A 66 3.17 -5.80 18.99
C PRO A 66 4.02 -6.02 17.73
N HIS A 67 3.39 -6.19 16.58
CA HIS A 67 4.06 -6.60 15.35
C HIS A 67 3.59 -5.75 14.19
N ILE A 68 4.41 -4.79 13.79
CA ILE A 68 4.29 -4.11 12.51
C ILE A 68 5.62 -4.19 11.77
N GLU A 69 5.55 -4.35 10.46
CA GLU A 69 6.73 -4.20 9.60
C GLU A 69 6.73 -2.80 9.01
N VAL A 70 7.91 -2.19 8.94
CA VAL A 70 8.09 -0.84 8.41
C VAL A 70 9.23 -0.87 7.41
N GLU A 71 8.98 -0.32 6.23
CA GLU A 71 9.92 -0.23 5.12
C GLU A 71 9.90 1.19 4.52
N PHE A 72 11.03 1.57 3.94
CA PHE A 72 11.15 2.78 3.13
C PHE A 72 11.64 2.41 1.74
N VAL A 73 10.87 2.78 0.72
CA VAL A 73 11.25 2.60 -0.68
C VAL A 73 11.10 3.96 -1.37
N GLY A 74 12.21 4.51 -1.88
CA GLY A 74 12.23 5.86 -2.43
C GLY A 74 11.76 6.88 -1.40
N THR A 75 10.71 7.63 -1.72
CA THR A 75 10.03 8.58 -0.82
C THR A 75 8.70 8.04 -0.25
N THR A 76 8.50 6.71 -0.30
CA THR A 76 7.32 6.03 0.24
C THR A 76 7.62 5.39 1.59
N LEU A 77 6.82 5.71 2.61
CA LEU A 77 6.77 4.99 3.89
C LEU A 77 5.76 3.84 3.79
N GLY A 78 6.25 2.61 3.87
CA GLY A 78 5.43 1.42 3.92
C GLY A 78 5.25 0.89 5.33
N VAL A 79 4.04 0.47 5.68
CA VAL A 79 3.72 -0.23 6.93
C VAL A 79 2.86 -1.45 6.66
N PHE A 80 3.27 -2.58 7.21
CA PHE A 80 2.47 -3.80 7.28
C PHE A 80 1.83 -3.94 8.65
N LEU A 81 0.51 -4.13 8.67
CA LEU A 81 -0.27 -4.39 9.86
C LEU A 81 -0.90 -5.80 9.75
N PRO A 82 -0.28 -6.83 10.34
CA PRO A 82 -0.90 -8.14 10.45
C PRO A 82 -2.06 -8.06 11.46
N LEU A 83 -3.22 -8.59 11.08
CA LEU A 83 -4.43 -8.66 11.88
C LEU A 83 -4.95 -10.09 11.95
N ASP A 84 -5.48 -10.48 13.11
CA ASP A 84 -6.09 -11.80 13.30
C ASP A 84 -7.46 -11.91 12.61
N LYS A 85 -8.14 -10.78 12.46
CA LYS A 85 -9.46 -10.70 11.81
C LYS A 85 -9.66 -9.31 11.23
N LEU A 86 -9.68 -9.20 9.91
CA LEU A 86 -9.97 -7.94 9.23
C LEU A 86 -11.48 -7.76 9.01
N PHE A 87 -12.19 -8.79 8.54
CA PHE A 87 -13.60 -8.72 8.15
C PHE A 87 -14.51 -9.51 9.11
N GLU A 88 -15.75 -9.06 9.30
CA GLU A 88 -16.70 -9.71 10.21
C GLU A 88 -17.14 -11.09 9.70
N ALA A 89 -17.50 -11.15 8.42
CA ALA A 89 -17.92 -12.35 7.72
C ALA A 89 -16.71 -13.12 7.20
N ASP A 90 -16.77 -14.45 7.33
CA ASP A 90 -15.89 -15.32 6.55
C ASP A 90 -16.40 -15.30 5.11
N LEU A 91 -15.70 -14.56 4.24
CA LEU A 91 -16.06 -14.36 2.84
C LEU A 91 -16.36 -15.70 2.15
N LYS A 92 -15.66 -16.76 2.56
CA LYS A 92 -15.81 -18.11 2.02
C LYS A 92 -17.11 -18.77 2.44
N GLU A 93 -17.51 -18.65 3.71
CA GLU A 93 -18.79 -19.17 4.23
C GLU A 93 -19.97 -18.43 3.58
N ALA A 94 -19.85 -17.11 3.42
CA ALA A 94 -20.84 -16.29 2.75
C ALA A 94 -21.03 -16.70 1.28
N LEU A 95 -19.95 -16.82 0.51
CA LEU A 95 -19.99 -17.24 -0.90
C LEU A 95 -20.54 -18.67 -1.08
N MET A 96 -20.25 -19.59 -0.15
CA MET A 96 -20.70 -20.98 -0.20
C MET A 96 -22.16 -21.17 0.24
N SER A 97 -22.68 -20.29 1.10
CA SER A 97 -24.04 -20.40 1.65
C SER A 97 -25.15 -19.98 0.67
N GLY A 98 -24.80 -19.31 -0.45
CA GLY A 98 -25.76 -18.79 -1.42
C GLY A 98 -26.71 -17.71 -0.87
N LYS A 99 -26.50 -17.24 0.37
CA LYS A 99 -27.32 -16.24 1.07
C LYS A 99 -26.75 -14.82 0.99
N VAL A 100 -26.00 -14.50 -0.07
CA VAL A 100 -25.47 -13.16 -0.25
C VAL A 100 -26.46 -12.36 -1.07
N THR A 101 -27.38 -11.68 -0.39
CA THR A 101 -28.27 -10.69 -1.03
C THR A 101 -27.57 -9.36 -1.28
N ASP A 102 -26.45 -9.10 -0.61
CA ASP A 102 -25.68 -7.86 -0.73
C ASP A 102 -24.18 -8.10 -0.53
N MET A 103 -23.39 -8.00 -1.60
CA MET A 103 -21.95 -8.27 -1.58
C MET A 103 -21.17 -7.21 -0.78
N GLU A 104 -21.70 -6.00 -0.61
CA GLU A 104 -21.02 -4.93 0.12
C GLU A 104 -20.96 -5.20 1.63
N SER A 105 -21.97 -5.89 2.17
CA SER A 105 -22.00 -6.28 3.60
C SER A 105 -20.90 -7.26 3.99
N LEU A 106 -20.36 -8.02 3.03
CA LEU A 106 -19.33 -9.04 3.28
C LEU A 106 -17.93 -8.47 3.49
N PHE A 107 -17.71 -7.23 3.07
CA PHE A 107 -16.43 -6.56 3.14
C PHE A 107 -16.39 -5.47 4.22
N GLN A 108 -17.31 -5.52 5.19
CA GLN A 108 -17.27 -4.62 6.33
C GLN A 108 -16.13 -5.03 7.28
N PRO A 109 -15.11 -4.18 7.45
CA PRO A 109 -14.05 -4.46 8.41
C PRO A 109 -14.62 -4.46 9.83
N THR A 110 -14.05 -5.28 10.71
CA THR A 110 -14.45 -5.27 12.14
C THR A 110 -14.09 -3.95 12.79
N GLU A 111 -14.85 -3.51 13.80
CA GLU A 111 -14.54 -2.28 14.54
C GLU A 111 -13.13 -2.30 15.15
N GLU A 112 -12.70 -3.46 15.67
CA GLU A 112 -11.34 -3.64 16.19
C GLU A 112 -10.27 -3.43 15.10
N ALA A 113 -10.50 -3.97 13.89
CA ALA A 113 -9.59 -3.78 12.76
C ALA A 113 -9.55 -2.32 12.31
N VAL A 114 -10.70 -1.65 12.24
CA VAL A 114 -10.77 -0.20 11.92
C VAL A 114 -9.97 0.61 12.92
N ASN A 115 -10.17 0.38 14.22
CA ASN A 115 -9.45 1.10 15.28
C ASN A 115 -7.93 0.90 15.16
N LYS A 116 -7.45 -0.34 14.96
CA LYS A 116 -6.01 -0.62 14.78
C LYS A 116 -5.45 0.06 13.53
N VAL A 117 -6.21 0.07 12.43
CA VAL A 117 -5.81 0.77 11.19
C VAL A 117 -5.71 2.28 11.42
N GLU A 118 -6.69 2.88 12.09
CA GLU A 118 -6.67 4.30 12.42
C GLU A 118 -5.49 4.66 13.34
N ASP A 119 -5.25 3.88 14.38
CA ASP A 119 -4.13 4.04 15.31
C ASP A 119 -2.77 4.02 14.60
N ILE A 120 -2.59 3.10 13.65
CA ILE A 120 -1.38 3.05 12.82
C ILE A 120 -1.30 4.24 11.87
N LEU A 121 -2.39 4.63 11.20
CA LEU A 121 -2.41 5.84 10.36
C LEU A 121 -2.06 7.11 11.17
N PHE A 122 -2.54 7.22 12.41
CA PHE A 122 -2.17 8.29 13.33
C PHE A 122 -0.69 8.24 13.71
N SER A 123 -0.16 7.05 14.00
CA SER A 123 1.26 6.85 14.32
C SER A 123 2.15 7.25 13.14
N MET A 124 1.82 6.78 11.93
CA MET A 124 2.48 7.16 10.68
C MET A 124 2.45 8.67 10.48
N SER A 125 1.29 9.31 10.68
CA SER A 125 1.13 10.76 10.52
C SER A 125 2.06 11.58 11.42
N ARG A 126 2.31 11.12 12.65
CA ARG A 126 3.20 11.81 13.60
C ARG A 126 4.64 11.79 13.10
N ILE A 127 5.10 10.64 12.64
CA ILE A 127 6.48 10.46 12.15
C ILE A 127 6.67 11.22 10.86
N MET A 128 5.78 11.03 9.88
CA MET A 128 5.85 11.69 8.58
C MET A 128 5.94 13.21 8.68
N LEU A 129 5.25 13.82 9.66
CA LEU A 129 5.24 15.27 9.85
C LEU A 129 6.39 15.79 10.70
N SER A 130 7.18 14.91 11.34
CA SER A 130 8.19 15.29 12.34
C SER A 130 9.56 14.64 12.12
N THR A 131 9.80 14.10 10.92
CA THR A 131 11.06 13.50 10.50
C THR A 131 11.84 14.43 9.58
N ASP A 132 13.16 14.24 9.53
CA ASP A 132 14.07 14.84 8.54
C ASP A 132 14.15 14.04 7.22
N LYS A 133 13.64 12.81 7.19
CA LYS A 133 13.54 12.03 5.94
C LYS A 133 12.46 12.61 5.03
N LYS A 134 12.78 12.79 3.74
CA LYS A 134 11.77 13.15 2.75
C LYS A 134 10.81 11.96 2.53
N ILE A 135 9.55 12.15 2.88
CA ILE A 135 8.45 11.20 2.63
C ILE A 135 7.38 11.95 1.85
N ASP A 136 7.07 11.47 0.64
CA ASP A 136 6.02 12.06 -0.22
C ASP A 136 4.72 11.24 -0.11
N PHE A 137 4.82 9.92 0.09
CA PHE A 137 3.70 8.99 0.13
C PHE A 137 3.76 8.07 1.34
N TYR A 138 2.59 7.55 1.72
CA TYR A 138 2.47 6.43 2.63
C TYR A 138 1.68 5.29 2.00
N TYR A 139 2.07 4.07 2.37
CA TYR A 139 1.45 2.80 1.99
C TYR A 139 1.21 1.99 3.27
N LEU A 140 -0.04 1.81 3.67
CA LEU A 140 -0.41 0.92 4.78
C LEU A 140 -1.12 -0.30 4.22
N GLN A 141 -0.64 -1.49 4.53
CA GLN A 141 -1.26 -2.76 4.17
C GLN A 141 -1.70 -3.48 5.45
N ALA A 142 -3.01 -3.52 5.69
CA ALA A 142 -3.60 -4.28 6.78
C ALA A 142 -4.06 -5.64 6.26
N THR A 143 -3.49 -6.74 6.76
CA THR A 143 -3.75 -8.09 6.22
C THR A 143 -4.33 -9.01 7.28
N ASP A 144 -5.37 -9.74 6.94
CA ASP A 144 -5.88 -10.86 7.73
C ASP A 144 -4.97 -12.08 7.58
N VAL A 145 -4.04 -12.25 8.51
CA VAL A 145 -3.01 -13.30 8.45
C VAL A 145 -3.46 -14.64 9.03
N GLU A 146 -4.61 -14.67 9.71
CA GLU A 146 -5.10 -15.87 10.41
C GLU A 146 -6.30 -16.54 9.74
N LYS A 147 -7.13 -15.81 8.96
CA LYS A 147 -8.32 -16.39 8.32
C LYS A 147 -8.30 -16.31 6.80
N SER A 148 -8.58 -15.14 6.26
CA SER A 148 -8.94 -14.98 4.85
C SER A 148 -7.74 -14.76 3.93
N GLY A 149 -6.65 -14.19 4.44
CA GLY A 149 -5.55 -13.69 3.61
C GLY A 149 -5.90 -12.40 2.86
N MET A 150 -7.09 -11.82 3.07
CA MET A 150 -7.47 -10.57 2.44
C MET A 150 -6.69 -9.41 3.04
N ASP A 151 -6.30 -8.45 2.21
CA ASP A 151 -5.64 -7.24 2.64
C ASP A 151 -6.36 -5.96 2.21
N LEU A 152 -6.37 -4.98 3.09
CA LEU A 152 -6.85 -3.64 2.83
C LEU A 152 -5.64 -2.70 2.77
N THR A 153 -5.44 -2.10 1.62
CA THR A 153 -4.32 -1.18 1.37
C THR A 153 -4.80 0.26 1.36
N PHE A 154 -4.00 1.15 1.95
CA PHE A 154 -4.22 2.59 1.97
C PHE A 154 -3.01 3.28 1.37
N ILE A 155 -3.24 4.08 0.33
CA ILE A 155 -2.21 4.91 -0.27
C ILE A 155 -2.62 6.37 -0.17
N GLY A 156 -1.76 7.20 0.40
CA GLY A 156 -2.01 8.63 0.46
C GLY A 156 -0.74 9.45 0.32
N GLN A 157 -0.94 10.73 0.04
CA GLN A 157 0.12 11.70 -0.15
C GLN A 157 0.23 12.59 1.11
N ILE A 158 1.46 12.86 1.55
CA ILE A 158 1.70 13.52 2.84
C ILE A 158 1.16 14.97 2.89
N ASP A 159 1.22 15.70 1.78
CA ASP A 159 0.76 17.09 1.76
C ASP A 159 -0.77 17.16 1.82
N ASP A 160 -1.50 16.20 1.29
CA ASP A 160 -2.95 16.11 1.51
C ASP A 160 -3.29 15.96 3.00
N LEU A 161 -2.50 15.18 3.74
CA LEU A 161 -2.63 15.05 5.20
C LEU A 161 -2.34 16.40 5.90
N LYS A 162 -1.34 17.17 5.43
CA LYS A 162 -1.08 18.53 5.96
C LYS A 162 -2.25 19.46 5.63
N ARG A 163 -2.72 19.46 4.39
CA ARG A 163 -3.80 20.32 3.88
C ARG A 163 -5.10 20.07 4.61
N VAL A 164 -5.48 18.82 4.86
CA VAL A 164 -6.70 18.52 5.64
C VAL A 164 -6.56 18.95 7.10
N ARG A 165 -5.36 18.86 7.70
CA ARG A 165 -5.10 19.35 9.07
C ARG A 165 -5.15 20.88 9.17
N PHE A 166 -4.72 21.58 8.12
CA PHE A 166 -4.79 23.03 8.02
C PHE A 166 -6.11 23.54 7.42
N TRP A 167 -7.11 22.65 7.22
CA TRP A 167 -8.42 22.98 6.65
C TRP A 167 -8.37 23.60 5.23
N ASP A 168 -7.27 23.40 4.49
CA ASP A 168 -7.13 23.82 3.09
C ASP A 168 -7.98 22.95 2.15
N ILE A 169 -8.22 21.68 2.53
CA ILE A 169 -9.18 20.80 1.86
C ILE A 169 -10.16 20.22 2.88
N PRO A 170 -11.44 20.04 2.52
CA PRO A 170 -12.41 19.39 3.39
C PRO A 170 -12.11 17.90 3.54
N ARG A 171 -12.55 17.31 4.66
CA ARG A 171 -12.37 15.87 4.94
C ARG A 171 -12.98 14.98 3.86
N SER A 172 -14.10 15.39 3.25
CA SER A 172 -14.73 14.67 2.13
C SER A 172 -13.82 14.59 0.90
N GLU A 173 -13.12 15.67 0.56
CA GLU A 173 -12.13 15.67 -0.53
C GLU A 173 -10.89 14.87 -0.17
N TYR A 174 -10.41 14.95 1.08
CA TYR A 174 -9.31 14.11 1.55
C TYR A 174 -9.62 12.61 1.41
N ARG A 175 -10.83 12.17 1.77
CA ARG A 175 -11.25 10.76 1.59
C ARG A 175 -11.21 10.33 0.12
N LYS A 176 -11.61 11.20 -0.80
CA LYS A 176 -11.51 10.91 -2.25
C LYS A 176 -10.05 10.79 -2.71
N ARG A 177 -9.12 11.49 -2.05
CA ARG A 177 -7.67 11.51 -2.38
C ARG A 177 -6.91 10.30 -1.87
N ILE A 178 -7.43 9.58 -0.88
CA ILE A 178 -6.83 8.33 -0.42
C ILE A 178 -7.25 7.19 -1.36
N ILE A 179 -6.29 6.37 -1.78
CA ILE A 179 -6.55 5.13 -2.51
C ILE A 179 -6.77 4.03 -1.49
N HIS A 180 -7.89 3.32 -1.65
CA HIS A 180 -8.22 2.14 -0.85
C HIS A 180 -8.44 0.99 -1.82
N ASP A 181 -7.60 -0.04 -1.74
CA ASP A 181 -7.74 -1.24 -2.56
C ASP A 181 -7.78 -2.48 -1.67
N LEU A 182 -8.57 -3.47 -2.10
CA LEU A 182 -8.77 -4.74 -1.43
C LEU A 182 -8.23 -5.86 -2.33
N HIS A 183 -7.28 -6.65 -1.84
CA HIS A 183 -6.74 -7.78 -2.59
C HIS A 183 -6.62 -9.03 -1.71
N MET A 184 -6.28 -10.15 -2.36
CA MET A 184 -5.95 -11.40 -1.67
C MET A 184 -4.43 -11.51 -1.60
N ASN A 185 -3.89 -11.50 -0.39
CA ASN A 185 -2.49 -11.75 -0.11
C ASN A 185 -2.24 -13.25 0.03
N ARG A 186 -1.86 -13.89 -1.09
CA ARG A 186 -1.62 -15.34 -1.14
C ARG A 186 -0.47 -15.76 -0.23
N ALA A 187 0.60 -14.96 -0.17
CA ALA A 187 1.73 -15.23 0.69
C ALA A 187 1.30 -15.31 2.17
N ALA A 188 0.40 -14.44 2.63
CA ALA A 188 -0.12 -14.49 4.01
C ALA A 188 -0.80 -15.83 4.33
N VAL A 189 -1.59 -16.37 3.39
CA VAL A 189 -2.21 -17.70 3.51
C VAL A 189 -1.15 -18.80 3.51
N TRP A 190 -0.21 -18.75 2.56
CA TRP A 190 0.82 -19.77 2.41
C TRP A 190 1.79 -19.84 3.61
N HIS A 191 2.05 -18.70 4.23
CA HIS A 191 2.94 -18.57 5.37
C HIS A 191 2.27 -18.92 6.72
N ARG A 192 0.93 -18.91 6.79
CA ARG A 192 0.15 -19.22 8.00
C ARG A 192 0.56 -20.53 8.70
N PRO A 193 0.63 -21.70 8.02
CA PRO A 193 1.00 -22.94 8.69
C PRO A 193 2.44 -22.92 9.21
N VAL A 194 3.34 -22.19 8.55
CA VAL A 194 4.73 -22.02 8.99
C VAL A 194 4.80 -21.12 10.23
N ARG A 195 4.03 -20.03 10.28
CA ARG A 195 3.89 -19.20 11.49
C ARG A 195 3.37 -20.02 12.67
N HIS A 196 2.30 -20.80 12.45
CA HIS A 196 1.72 -21.66 13.48
C HIS A 196 2.72 -22.71 13.97
N PHE A 197 3.51 -23.30 13.08
CA PHE A 197 4.59 -24.22 13.44
C PHE A 197 5.59 -23.57 14.40
N PHE A 198 6.17 -22.41 14.07
CA PHE A 198 7.13 -21.73 14.95
C PHE A 198 6.50 -21.21 16.25
N ARG A 199 5.23 -20.80 16.23
CA ARG A 199 4.48 -20.47 17.45
C ARG A 199 4.33 -21.69 18.35
N ASP A 200 3.94 -22.83 17.79
CA ASP A 200 3.79 -24.08 18.53
C ASP A 200 5.13 -24.59 19.09
N LEU A 201 6.25 -24.40 18.38
CA LEU A 201 7.59 -24.68 18.94
C LEU A 201 7.89 -23.86 20.21
N ASN A 202 7.35 -22.65 20.30
CA ASN A 202 7.54 -21.77 21.45
C ASN A 202 6.62 -22.13 22.63
N GLU A 203 5.38 -22.53 22.36
CA GLU A 203 4.30 -22.59 23.35
C GLU A 203 3.83 -24.02 23.70
N ALA A 204 3.84 -24.93 22.72
CA ALA A 204 3.26 -26.27 22.84
C ALA A 204 4.24 -27.31 23.40
N THR A 205 3.73 -28.49 23.76
CA THR A 205 4.57 -29.62 24.17
C THR A 205 5.09 -30.39 22.97
N VAL A 206 6.14 -31.18 23.16
CA VAL A 206 6.70 -32.05 22.09
C VAL A 206 5.63 -32.99 21.52
N SER A 207 4.75 -33.54 22.37
CA SER A 207 3.67 -34.42 21.94
C SER A 207 2.65 -33.70 21.06
N ASP A 208 2.28 -32.47 21.41
CA ASP A 208 1.33 -31.69 20.60
C ASP A 208 1.91 -31.37 19.22
N VAL A 209 3.20 -31.02 19.16
CA VAL A 209 3.91 -30.76 17.89
C VAL A 209 4.05 -32.05 17.06
N GLN A 210 4.34 -33.18 17.71
CA GLN A 210 4.39 -34.50 17.09
C GLN A 210 3.06 -34.83 16.39
N ASP A 211 1.95 -34.69 17.10
CA ASP A 211 0.63 -35.06 16.60
C ASP A 211 0.18 -34.15 15.45
N ARG A 212 0.48 -32.85 15.52
CA ARG A 212 0.07 -31.87 14.51
C ARG A 212 0.90 -31.93 13.22
N TYR A 213 2.23 -31.95 13.33
CA TYR A 213 3.12 -31.72 12.18
C TYR A 213 3.88 -32.98 11.74
N PHE A 214 4.10 -33.94 12.64
CA PHE A 214 5.00 -35.06 12.42
C PHE A 214 4.35 -36.42 12.65
N SER A 215 3.03 -36.57 12.52
CA SER A 215 2.30 -37.80 12.87
C SER A 215 2.85 -39.10 12.27
N ASN A 216 3.55 -39.03 11.13
CA ASN A 216 4.18 -40.16 10.45
C ASN A 216 5.72 -40.21 10.58
N THR A 217 6.33 -39.35 11.39
CA THR A 217 7.79 -39.26 11.58
C THR A 217 8.14 -39.52 13.04
N PRO A 218 9.03 -40.48 13.34
CA PRO A 218 9.47 -40.72 14.73
C PRO A 218 10.06 -39.47 15.36
N GLN A 219 9.69 -39.21 16.63
CA GLN A 219 10.15 -38.06 17.42
C GLN A 219 11.67 -37.85 17.37
N THR A 220 12.43 -38.95 17.45
CA THR A 220 13.90 -38.94 17.44
C THR A 220 14.53 -38.33 16.18
N LYS A 221 13.78 -38.26 15.06
CA LYS A 221 14.30 -37.71 13.80
C LYS A 221 14.19 -36.20 13.69
N TRP A 222 13.31 -35.55 14.47
CA TRP A 222 13.04 -34.11 14.33
C TRP A 222 13.17 -33.35 15.65
N ALA A 223 12.92 -33.98 16.81
CA ALA A 223 12.93 -33.28 18.10
C ALA A 223 14.29 -32.67 18.42
N VAL A 224 15.39 -33.35 18.03
CA VAL A 224 16.76 -32.85 18.21
C VAL A 224 16.99 -31.53 17.46
N GLU A 225 16.39 -31.38 16.27
CA GLU A 225 16.53 -30.19 15.41
C GLU A 225 15.79 -28.98 16.01
N PHE A 226 14.59 -29.19 16.56
CA PHE A 226 13.69 -28.08 16.93
C PHE A 226 13.58 -27.78 18.43
N PHE A 227 13.73 -28.79 19.29
CA PHE A 227 13.57 -28.65 20.74
C PHE A 227 14.89 -28.61 21.51
N PHE A 228 15.97 -29.12 20.90
CA PHE A 228 17.31 -29.30 21.45
C PHE A 228 17.32 -30.22 22.70
N SER A 229 18.23 -31.20 22.73
CA SER A 229 18.37 -32.10 23.88
C SER A 229 19.00 -31.38 25.08
N ASP A 230 18.66 -31.82 26.30
CA ASP A 230 19.33 -31.32 27.50
C ASP A 230 20.80 -31.80 27.60
N VAL A 231 21.58 -31.25 28.54
CA VAL A 231 23.01 -31.58 28.78
C VAL A 231 23.22 -33.08 29.02
N GLY A 232 22.19 -33.78 29.52
CA GLY A 232 22.16 -35.24 29.69
C GLY A 232 21.56 -36.04 28.52
N GLY A 233 21.30 -35.42 27.36
CA GLY A 233 20.68 -36.05 26.20
C GLY A 233 19.18 -36.38 26.37
N LYS A 234 18.55 -35.93 27.46
CA LYS A 234 17.15 -36.23 27.77
C LYS A 234 16.21 -35.28 27.04
N GLU A 235 15.19 -35.84 26.39
CA GLU A 235 14.14 -35.07 25.74
C GLU A 235 13.26 -34.38 26.79
N MET A 236 13.11 -33.06 26.67
CA MET A 236 12.24 -32.28 27.54
C MET A 236 10.83 -32.20 26.98
N SER A 237 9.83 -32.03 27.85
CA SER A 237 8.42 -31.87 27.42
C SER A 237 8.14 -30.56 26.69
N ARG A 238 9.01 -29.54 26.84
CA ARG A 238 8.93 -28.23 26.18
C ARG A 238 10.31 -27.78 25.69
N GLY A 239 10.35 -26.99 24.62
CA GLY A 239 11.61 -26.56 23.98
C GLY A 239 12.37 -25.53 24.83
N ARG A 240 13.70 -25.68 24.88
CA ARG A 240 14.65 -24.74 25.53
C ARG A 240 14.85 -23.45 24.74
N ALA A 241 14.60 -23.50 23.43
CA ALA A 241 14.78 -22.40 22.50
C ALA A 241 13.51 -21.56 22.31
N LYS A 242 13.71 -20.26 22.15
CA LYS A 242 12.75 -19.32 21.58
C LYS A 242 13.09 -19.19 20.09
N TRP A 243 12.10 -19.46 19.26
CA TRP A 243 12.14 -19.29 17.82
C TRP A 243 11.52 -17.95 17.44
N THR A 244 12.20 -17.17 16.61
CA THR A 244 11.68 -15.89 16.08
C THR A 244 11.91 -15.86 14.58
N ILE A 245 10.82 -15.70 13.83
CA ILE A 245 10.86 -15.64 12.37
C ILE A 245 11.48 -14.30 11.97
N LEU A 246 12.48 -14.35 11.08
CA LEU A 246 13.17 -13.18 10.55
C LEU A 246 12.75 -12.84 9.11
N ASP A 247 12.44 -13.87 8.31
CA ASP A 247 12.03 -13.71 6.90
C ASP A 247 11.16 -14.90 6.48
N LEU A 248 10.13 -14.62 5.68
CA LEU A 248 9.26 -15.62 5.06
C LEU A 248 9.02 -15.25 3.60
N LYS A 249 9.26 -16.22 2.72
CA LYS A 249 9.07 -16.07 1.28
C LYS A 249 8.47 -17.32 0.71
N SER A 250 7.71 -17.20 -0.37
CA SER A 250 7.06 -18.36 -0.96
C SER A 250 7.00 -18.32 -2.48
N ILE A 251 6.90 -19.52 -3.06
CA ILE A 251 6.70 -19.69 -4.49
C ILE A 251 5.75 -20.89 -4.73
N PRO A 252 4.76 -20.75 -5.62
CA PRO A 252 3.95 -21.90 -6.03
C PRO A 252 4.78 -22.84 -6.92
N ILE A 253 4.61 -24.16 -6.74
CA ILE A 253 5.25 -25.14 -7.64
C ILE A 253 4.22 -25.64 -8.67
N GLN A 254 3.25 -26.42 -8.22
CA GLN A 254 2.19 -27.01 -9.05
C GLN A 254 0.93 -27.21 -8.19
N ASP A 255 -0.23 -27.04 -8.82
CA ASP A 255 -1.56 -27.17 -8.21
C ASP A 255 -1.69 -26.36 -6.90
N ASN A 256 -1.76 -27.07 -5.78
CA ASN A 256 -1.99 -26.58 -4.43
C ASN A 256 -0.77 -26.77 -3.52
N ASP A 257 0.40 -27.08 -4.11
CA ASP A 257 1.66 -27.26 -3.38
C ASP A 257 2.55 -26.02 -3.53
N ILE A 258 2.96 -25.50 -2.38
CA ILE A 258 3.73 -24.28 -2.22
C ILE A 258 5.01 -24.62 -1.48
N VAL A 259 6.12 -23.97 -1.86
CA VAL A 259 7.33 -23.97 -1.03
C VAL A 259 7.44 -22.63 -0.33
N VAL A 260 7.60 -22.69 0.99
CA VAL A 260 7.81 -21.54 1.85
C VAL A 260 9.22 -21.61 2.41
N TYR A 261 10.04 -20.64 2.08
CA TYR A 261 11.31 -20.40 2.72
C TYR A 261 11.09 -19.66 4.03
N ALA A 262 11.73 -20.13 5.09
CA ALA A 262 11.74 -19.47 6.38
C ALA A 262 13.16 -19.30 6.91
N LYS A 263 13.48 -18.08 7.31
CA LYS A 263 14.67 -17.75 8.08
C LYS A 263 14.24 -17.45 9.51
N ALA A 264 14.80 -18.16 10.47
CA ALA A 264 14.43 -18.01 11.88
C ALA A 264 15.67 -17.90 12.76
N GLU A 265 15.59 -17.04 13.76
CA GLU A 265 16.54 -16.98 14.86
C GLU A 265 16.10 -17.95 15.96
N VAL A 266 17.07 -18.73 16.45
CA VAL A 266 16.98 -19.52 17.67
C VAL A 266 17.79 -18.82 18.74
N ALA A 267 17.17 -18.52 19.87
CA ALA A 267 17.82 -18.01 21.06
C ALA A 267 17.39 -18.81 22.30
N PRO A 268 18.20 -18.89 23.37
CA PRO A 268 17.79 -19.55 24.59
C PRO A 268 16.60 -18.81 25.24
N LYS A 269 15.58 -19.55 25.71
CA LYS A 269 14.46 -18.95 26.46
C LYS A 269 14.91 -18.36 27.79
N ASN A 270 15.89 -19.00 28.42
CA ASN A 270 16.47 -18.56 29.67
C ASN A 270 17.89 -18.06 29.40
N SER A 271 18.18 -16.81 29.74
CA SER A 271 19.52 -16.21 29.55
C SER A 271 20.63 -16.91 30.34
N ALA A 272 20.28 -17.74 31.34
CA ALA A 272 21.22 -18.58 32.07
C ALA A 272 21.63 -19.86 31.33
N ASP A 273 20.94 -20.21 30.23
CA ASP A 273 21.27 -21.35 29.38
C ASP A 273 22.46 -20.98 28.48
N THR A 274 23.66 -21.44 28.87
CA THR A 274 24.92 -21.12 28.18
C THR A 274 25.27 -22.09 27.06
N ASP A 275 24.58 -23.24 26.98
CA ASP A 275 24.86 -24.27 25.97
C ASP A 275 24.23 -23.93 24.62
N LEU A 276 23.08 -23.24 24.65
CA LEU A 276 22.38 -22.82 23.43
C LEU A 276 22.77 -21.39 23.05
N LYS A 277 23.68 -21.25 22.09
CA LYS A 277 24.04 -19.94 21.53
C LYS A 277 23.01 -19.47 20.50
N PRO A 278 22.70 -18.16 20.45
CA PRO A 278 21.87 -17.60 19.39
C PRO A 278 22.44 -17.92 18.00
N ARG A 279 21.59 -18.41 17.11
CA ARG A 279 21.97 -18.71 15.71
C ARG A 279 20.79 -18.55 14.77
N VAL A 280 21.09 -18.27 13.51
CA VAL A 280 20.10 -18.18 12.45
C VAL A 280 20.07 -19.49 11.67
N MET A 281 18.86 -19.98 11.43
CA MET A 281 18.61 -21.22 10.71
C MET A 281 17.64 -20.95 9.55
N GLU A 282 17.82 -21.68 8.45
CA GLU A 282 17.08 -21.51 7.21
C GLU A 282 16.43 -22.85 6.83
N TYR A 283 15.16 -22.81 6.45
CA TYR A 283 14.36 -23.99 6.15
C TYR A 283 13.49 -23.76 4.91
N LEU A 284 13.18 -24.85 4.20
CA LEU A 284 12.13 -24.92 3.21
C LEU A 284 11.00 -25.80 3.72
N PHE A 285 9.79 -25.26 3.70
CA PHE A 285 8.56 -25.94 4.04
C PHE A 285 7.80 -26.24 2.76
N GLN A 286 7.45 -27.50 2.55
CA GLN A 286 6.47 -27.86 1.53
C GLN A 286 5.09 -27.85 2.16
N VAL A 287 4.27 -26.88 1.76
CA VAL A 287 2.92 -26.65 2.25
C VAL A 287 1.92 -27.06 1.19
N SER A 288 0.85 -27.73 1.60
CA SER A 288 -0.26 -28.10 0.71
C SER A 288 -1.55 -27.48 1.20
N ILE A 289 -2.32 -26.91 0.27
CA ILE A 289 -3.57 -26.19 0.57
C ILE A 289 -4.72 -26.83 -0.19
N ALA A 290 -5.50 -27.66 0.50
CA ALA A 290 -6.66 -28.32 -0.08
C ALA A 290 -7.95 -27.81 0.59
N GLY A 291 -8.64 -26.87 -0.06
CA GLY A 291 -9.86 -26.28 0.48
C GLY A 291 -9.56 -25.40 1.71
N ASP A 292 -9.96 -25.87 2.89
CA ASP A 292 -9.70 -25.21 4.20
C ASP A 292 -8.57 -25.87 4.99
N LYS A 293 -7.99 -26.95 4.46
CA LYS A 293 -6.95 -27.69 5.16
C LYS A 293 -5.59 -27.28 4.62
N GLU A 294 -4.82 -26.64 5.49
CA GLU A 294 -3.41 -26.37 5.28
C GLU A 294 -2.60 -27.43 6.01
N LYS A 295 -1.61 -27.99 5.32
CA LYS A 295 -0.74 -29.00 5.93
C LYS A 295 0.69 -28.81 5.49
N ILE A 296 1.60 -28.76 6.46
CA ILE A 296 3.03 -28.92 6.21
C ILE A 296 3.26 -30.40 5.86
N ARG A 297 3.68 -30.66 4.63
CA ARG A 297 4.02 -32.02 4.16
C ARG A 297 5.45 -32.38 4.55
N ARG A 298 6.36 -31.41 4.47
CA ARG A 298 7.78 -31.63 4.66
C ARG A 298 8.48 -30.35 5.13
N ILE A 299 9.49 -30.52 5.96
CA ILE A 299 10.41 -29.46 6.39
C ILE A 299 11.82 -29.92 6.02
N ILE A 300 12.56 -29.08 5.30
CA ILE A 300 13.90 -29.36 4.79
C ILE A 300 14.83 -28.27 5.29
N PRO A 301 15.76 -28.55 6.22
CA PRO A 301 16.77 -27.58 6.61
C PRO A 301 17.68 -27.27 5.40
N MET A 302 17.97 -25.99 5.18
CA MET A 302 18.70 -25.51 4.01
C MET A 302 20.10 -26.15 3.89
N ALA A 303 20.69 -26.54 5.03
CA ALA A 303 21.98 -27.23 5.10
C ALA A 303 21.99 -28.62 4.42
N TYR A 304 20.83 -29.27 4.27
CA TYR A 304 20.72 -30.62 3.70
C TYR A 304 20.19 -30.64 2.26
N LEU A 305 19.98 -29.48 1.63
CA LEU A 305 19.44 -29.42 0.26
C LEU A 305 20.35 -30.02 -0.80
N ASP A 306 21.66 -29.95 -0.61
CA ASP A 306 22.62 -30.51 -1.57
C ASP A 306 22.90 -32.00 -1.29
N ASP A 307 22.37 -32.55 -0.19
CA ASP A 307 22.46 -33.96 0.14
C ASP A 307 21.32 -34.75 -0.53
N LYS A 308 21.65 -35.34 -1.68
CA LYS A 308 20.72 -36.18 -2.46
C LYS A 308 20.23 -37.42 -1.71
N THR A 309 20.92 -37.85 -0.65
CA THR A 309 20.47 -38.97 0.18
C THR A 309 19.37 -38.55 1.16
N ALA A 310 19.36 -37.27 1.58
CA ALA A 310 18.35 -36.71 2.47
C ALA A 310 17.10 -36.22 1.73
N THR A 311 17.22 -35.87 0.43
CA THR A 311 16.15 -35.24 -0.36
C THR A 311 15.97 -35.83 -1.78
N PRO A 312 15.72 -37.15 -1.93
CA PRO A 312 15.69 -37.80 -3.24
C PRO A 312 14.64 -37.26 -4.22
N ASP A 313 13.51 -36.75 -3.72
CA ASP A 313 12.39 -36.24 -4.52
C ASP A 313 12.35 -34.71 -4.66
N PHE A 314 13.36 -33.99 -4.13
CA PHE A 314 13.38 -32.53 -4.16
C PHE A 314 14.36 -32.02 -5.21
N THR A 315 13.88 -31.25 -6.18
CA THR A 315 14.66 -30.83 -7.35
C THR A 315 15.47 -29.55 -7.13
N PHE A 316 15.22 -28.81 -6.05
CA PHE A 316 15.92 -27.57 -5.77
C PHE A 316 17.28 -27.83 -5.12
N THR A 317 18.32 -27.25 -5.68
CA THR A 317 19.63 -27.13 -5.02
C THR A 317 19.70 -25.85 -4.19
N ARG A 318 20.63 -25.78 -3.23
CA ARG A 318 20.80 -24.58 -2.41
C ARG A 318 21.07 -23.31 -3.24
N ASP A 319 21.91 -23.44 -4.27
CA ASP A 319 22.26 -22.33 -5.18
C ASP A 319 21.05 -21.83 -6.00
N MET A 320 20.19 -22.75 -6.47
CA MET A 320 18.96 -22.38 -7.18
C MET A 320 18.00 -21.59 -6.29
N VAL A 321 17.85 -22.02 -5.04
CA VAL A 321 16.99 -21.31 -4.07
C VAL A 321 17.60 -19.93 -3.78
N ALA A 322 18.88 -19.85 -3.45
CA ALA A 322 19.55 -18.58 -3.16
C ALA A 322 19.43 -17.55 -4.31
N LYS A 323 19.57 -18.00 -5.57
CA LYS A 323 19.42 -17.14 -6.75
C LYS A 323 17.99 -16.71 -7.03
N SER A 324 17.00 -17.56 -6.72
CA SER A 324 15.59 -17.26 -7.00
C SER A 324 14.89 -16.51 -5.87
N LEU A 325 15.40 -16.62 -4.63
CA LEU A 325 14.80 -16.07 -3.42
C LEU A 325 14.42 -14.57 -3.48
N PRO A 326 15.17 -13.67 -4.15
CA PRO A 326 14.77 -12.26 -4.28
C PRO A 326 13.45 -12.05 -5.05
N ASN A 327 13.03 -13.03 -5.85
CA ASN A 327 11.82 -12.96 -6.68
C ASN A 327 10.65 -13.73 -6.09
N TRP A 328 10.82 -14.37 -4.93
CA TRP A 328 9.74 -15.08 -4.25
C TRP A 328 8.76 -14.09 -3.63
N GLU A 329 7.50 -14.51 -3.47
CA GLU A 329 6.44 -13.69 -2.91
C GLU A 329 6.67 -13.47 -1.41
N THR A 330 6.46 -12.23 -0.96
CA THR A 330 6.47 -11.83 0.46
C THR A 330 5.07 -11.38 0.85
N GLU A 331 4.76 -11.40 2.15
CA GLU A 331 3.51 -10.84 2.66
C GLU A 331 3.43 -9.33 2.46
N PHE A 332 4.57 -8.67 2.56
CA PHE A 332 4.67 -7.23 2.50
C PHE A 332 5.77 -6.82 1.52
N LYS A 333 5.46 -5.84 0.69
CA LYS A 333 6.42 -5.19 -0.19
C LYS A 333 5.96 -3.77 -0.46
N THR A 334 6.74 -2.81 0.01
CA THR A 334 6.41 -1.40 -0.21
C THR A 334 6.67 -1.02 -1.68
N PRO A 335 5.66 -0.47 -2.39
CA PRO A 335 5.88 0.04 -3.74
C PRO A 335 6.66 1.36 -3.72
N ASP A 336 7.48 1.61 -4.74
CA ASP A 336 8.03 2.94 -5.00
C ASP A 336 6.98 3.81 -5.71
N ILE A 337 6.24 4.61 -4.95
CA ILE A 337 5.11 5.37 -5.48
C ILE A 337 5.60 6.71 -6.01
N THR A 338 5.36 6.95 -7.30
CA THR A 338 5.56 8.28 -7.90
C THR A 338 4.24 9.06 -7.95
N MET A 339 4.34 10.40 -8.06
CA MET A 339 3.15 11.25 -8.19
C MET A 339 2.33 10.93 -9.44
N GLY A 340 2.98 10.61 -10.57
CA GLY A 340 2.27 10.21 -11.78
C GLY A 340 1.47 8.91 -11.59
N ASP A 341 2.07 7.90 -10.95
CA ASP A 341 1.41 6.63 -10.65
C ASP A 341 0.24 6.81 -9.69
N PHE A 342 0.46 7.56 -8.60
CA PHE A 342 -0.57 7.89 -7.62
C PHE A 342 -1.77 8.60 -8.27
N LEU A 343 -1.51 9.61 -9.09
CA LEU A 343 -2.54 10.35 -9.81
C LEU A 343 -3.29 9.45 -10.80
N SER A 344 -2.61 8.54 -11.52
CA SER A 344 -3.28 7.61 -12.44
C SER A 344 -4.28 6.67 -11.74
N ARG A 345 -3.94 6.18 -10.55
CA ARG A 345 -4.86 5.37 -9.72
C ARG A 345 -6.02 6.20 -9.19
N GLN A 346 -5.74 7.42 -8.74
CA GLN A 346 -6.76 8.39 -8.33
C GLN A 346 -7.75 8.69 -9.45
N PHE A 347 -7.26 8.94 -10.66
CA PHE A 347 -8.07 9.17 -11.84
C PHE A 347 -8.94 7.98 -12.18
N THR A 348 -8.38 6.77 -12.19
CA THR A 348 -9.13 5.55 -12.46
C THR A 348 -10.37 5.44 -11.57
N ARG A 349 -10.21 5.63 -10.24
CA ARG A 349 -11.32 5.54 -9.28
C ARG A 349 -12.32 6.67 -9.46
N ARG A 350 -11.85 7.93 -9.57
CA ARG A 350 -12.72 9.09 -9.76
C ARG A 350 -13.53 9.01 -11.05
N PHE A 351 -12.93 8.56 -12.15
CA PHE A 351 -13.61 8.41 -13.43
C PHE A 351 -14.64 7.30 -13.40
N GLN A 352 -14.37 6.19 -12.69
CA GLN A 352 -15.36 5.13 -12.47
C GLN A 352 -16.58 5.65 -11.70
N VAL A 353 -16.37 6.45 -10.65
CA VAL A 353 -17.47 7.09 -9.89
C VAL A 353 -18.28 8.02 -10.79
N ILE A 354 -17.62 8.87 -11.59
CA ILE A 354 -18.29 9.74 -12.56
C ILE A 354 -19.16 8.91 -13.52
N ALA A 355 -18.63 7.81 -14.04
CA ALA A 355 -19.38 6.97 -14.97
C ALA A 355 -20.55 6.23 -14.33
N SER A 356 -20.47 5.87 -13.05
CA SER A 356 -21.55 5.18 -12.33
C SER A 356 -22.67 6.10 -11.85
N GLU A 357 -22.36 7.35 -11.51
CA GLU A 357 -23.32 8.32 -10.98
C GLU A 357 -24.07 9.10 -12.08
N ASP A 358 -23.54 9.13 -13.30
CA ASP A 358 -24.08 9.91 -14.40
C ASP A 358 -25.14 9.13 -15.20
N GLU A 359 -26.39 9.57 -15.11
CA GLU A 359 -27.54 8.91 -15.75
C GLU A 359 -27.41 8.82 -17.28
N ARG A 360 -26.81 9.83 -17.95
CA ARG A 360 -26.61 9.80 -19.41
C ARG A 360 -25.65 8.68 -19.77
N ILE A 361 -24.55 8.56 -19.04
CA ILE A 361 -23.55 7.50 -19.25
C ILE A 361 -24.19 6.11 -19.01
N ALA A 362 -24.91 5.94 -17.89
CA ALA A 362 -25.54 4.66 -17.55
C ALA A 362 -26.59 4.18 -18.58
N ASN A 363 -27.31 5.13 -19.17
CA ASN A 363 -28.35 4.85 -20.18
C ASN A 363 -27.79 4.63 -21.59
N THR A 364 -26.63 5.20 -21.93
CA THR A 364 -26.01 5.03 -23.26
C THR A 364 -25.15 3.77 -23.35
N PHE A 365 -24.34 3.49 -22.34
CA PHE A 365 -23.35 2.40 -22.40
C PHE A 365 -23.89 1.12 -21.75
N ALA A 366 -23.59 -0.04 -22.35
CA ALA A 366 -24.00 -1.33 -21.81
C ALA A 366 -23.16 -1.70 -20.58
N SER A 367 -21.90 -1.32 -20.60
CA SER A 367 -20.95 -1.39 -19.49
C SER A 367 -19.88 -0.33 -19.69
N VAL A 368 -19.25 0.12 -18.60
CA VAL A 368 -18.16 1.10 -18.67
C VAL A 368 -17.02 0.63 -17.77
N LYS A 369 -15.85 0.38 -18.35
CA LYS A 369 -14.62 0.10 -17.62
C LYS A 369 -13.58 1.13 -18.01
N LEU A 370 -13.17 1.94 -17.04
CA LEU A 370 -12.20 3.01 -17.22
C LEU A 370 -10.93 2.67 -16.46
N VAL A 371 -9.78 2.84 -17.12
CA VAL A 371 -8.45 2.66 -16.53
C VAL A 371 -7.54 3.77 -17.01
N VAL A 372 -6.83 4.40 -16.08
CA VAL A 372 -5.80 5.40 -16.38
C VAL A 372 -4.45 4.85 -15.98
N ARG A 373 -3.46 5.05 -16.85
CA ARG A 373 -2.05 4.73 -16.59
C ARG A 373 -1.20 5.97 -16.79
N PHE A 374 -0.08 6.05 -16.07
CA PHE A 374 0.94 7.05 -16.32
C PHE A 374 2.13 6.36 -17.00
N GLU A 375 2.54 6.88 -18.16
CA GLU A 375 3.66 6.35 -18.92
C GLU A 375 4.82 7.35 -18.83
N PRO A 376 5.91 7.03 -18.11
CA PRO A 376 7.03 7.95 -17.94
C PRO A 376 7.91 8.07 -19.20
N GLN A 377 7.85 7.08 -20.09
CA GLN A 377 8.64 6.99 -21.32
C GLN A 377 7.75 6.50 -22.49
N PRO A 378 8.04 6.89 -23.75
CA PRO A 378 9.12 7.79 -24.19
C PRO A 378 8.84 9.27 -23.85
N GLN A 379 7.59 9.61 -23.58
CA GLN A 379 7.18 10.94 -23.14
C GLN A 379 6.15 10.80 -22.02
N ARG A 380 6.36 11.53 -20.91
CA ARG A 380 5.48 11.54 -19.74
C ARG A 380 4.06 11.86 -20.18
N SER A 381 3.16 10.90 -20.10
CA SER A 381 1.76 11.07 -20.53
C SER A 381 0.82 10.22 -19.69
N PHE A 382 -0.44 10.67 -19.62
CA PHE A 382 -1.51 9.86 -19.05
C PHE A 382 -2.26 9.17 -20.17
N LEU A 383 -2.45 7.87 -20.02
CA LEU A 383 -3.21 7.04 -20.94
C LEU A 383 -4.55 6.68 -20.32
N PHE A 384 -5.63 7.23 -20.85
CA PHE A 384 -7.01 6.92 -20.49
C PHE A 384 -7.57 5.88 -21.46
N ASN A 385 -7.82 4.68 -20.93
CA ASN A 385 -8.38 3.56 -21.64
C ASN A 385 -9.85 3.38 -21.23
N ALA A 386 -10.75 3.47 -22.20
CA ALA A 386 -12.17 3.27 -21.98
C ALA A 386 -12.68 2.05 -22.76
N VAL A 387 -13.23 1.07 -22.05
CA VAL A 387 -14.05 0.00 -22.62
C VAL A 387 -15.50 0.35 -22.30
N ALA A 388 -16.18 0.96 -23.27
CA ALA A 388 -17.53 1.48 -23.10
C ALA A 388 -18.39 1.14 -24.34
N PRO A 389 -18.84 -0.12 -24.51
CA PRO A 389 -19.72 -0.49 -25.62
C PRO A 389 -21.06 0.25 -25.53
N LEU A 390 -21.50 0.83 -26.64
CA LEU A 390 -22.83 1.45 -26.76
C LEU A 390 -23.92 0.38 -26.68
N ARG A 391 -25.07 0.71 -26.06
CA ARG A 391 -26.21 -0.21 -25.97
C ARG A 391 -26.87 -0.48 -27.31
N ASN A 392 -26.89 0.51 -28.20
CA ASN A 392 -27.42 0.36 -29.54
C ASN A 392 -26.35 -0.25 -30.45
N PRO A 393 -26.49 -1.51 -30.91
CA PRO A 393 -25.47 -2.17 -31.73
C PRO A 393 -25.32 -1.56 -33.13
N LYS A 394 -26.24 -0.67 -33.55
CA LYS A 394 -26.15 0.05 -34.82
C LYS A 394 -25.27 1.29 -34.73
N GLU A 395 -25.01 1.78 -33.52
CA GLU A 395 -24.15 2.92 -33.28
C GLU A 395 -22.70 2.46 -33.13
N VAL A 396 -21.79 3.24 -33.69
CA VAL A 396 -20.35 3.01 -33.60
C VAL A 396 -19.72 4.14 -32.80
N ALA A 397 -18.79 3.79 -31.92
CA ALA A 397 -18.11 4.75 -31.07
C ALA A 397 -17.27 5.76 -31.88
N TYR A 398 -16.77 5.35 -33.05
CA TYR A 398 -16.13 6.21 -34.02
C TYR A 398 -16.45 5.78 -35.46
N SER A 399 -16.60 6.77 -36.35
CA SER A 399 -16.55 6.56 -37.80
C SER A 399 -15.80 7.70 -38.50
N GLN A 400 -15.13 7.40 -39.61
CA GLN A 400 -14.41 8.42 -40.39
C GLN A 400 -15.34 9.54 -40.92
N LYS A 401 -16.63 9.25 -41.13
CA LYS A 401 -17.61 10.21 -41.65
C LYS A 401 -18.22 11.10 -40.58
N GLN A 402 -18.50 10.55 -39.39
CA GLN A 402 -19.22 11.25 -38.32
C GLN A 402 -18.32 11.67 -37.16
N GLY A 403 -17.08 11.19 -37.11
CA GLY A 403 -16.16 11.44 -36.02
C GLY A 403 -16.45 10.57 -34.80
N ILE A 404 -16.08 11.08 -33.61
CA ILE A 404 -16.34 10.44 -32.32
C ILE A 404 -17.82 10.59 -31.98
N HIS A 405 -18.45 9.51 -31.53
CA HIS A 405 -19.84 9.51 -31.06
C HIS A 405 -20.07 10.56 -29.97
N GLU A 406 -21.21 11.25 -29.99
CA GLU A 406 -21.47 12.37 -29.06
C GLU A 406 -21.39 11.94 -27.59
N ASP A 407 -21.94 10.78 -27.24
CA ASP A 407 -21.90 10.28 -25.85
C ASP A 407 -20.52 9.80 -25.41
N VAL A 408 -19.67 9.36 -26.35
CA VAL A 408 -18.26 9.05 -26.06
C VAL A 408 -17.51 10.34 -25.77
N LEU A 409 -17.75 11.38 -26.58
CA LEU A 409 -17.18 12.70 -26.36
C LEU A 409 -17.67 13.31 -25.04
N TYR A 410 -18.96 13.15 -24.70
CA TYR A 410 -19.52 13.58 -23.42
C TYR A 410 -18.80 12.92 -22.23
N LEU A 411 -18.64 11.58 -22.27
CA LEU A 411 -17.86 10.86 -21.26
C LEU A 411 -16.44 11.41 -21.14
N TRP A 412 -15.76 11.62 -22.26
CA TRP A 412 -14.41 12.16 -22.28
C TRP A 412 -14.33 13.59 -21.75
N GLU A 413 -15.34 14.43 -22.00
CA GLU A 413 -15.43 15.80 -21.45
C GLU A 413 -15.54 15.80 -19.93
N ARG A 414 -16.38 14.92 -19.37
CA ARG A 414 -16.52 14.77 -17.91
C ARG A 414 -15.20 14.33 -17.28
N VAL A 415 -14.56 13.34 -17.88
CA VAL A 415 -13.25 12.81 -17.47
C VAL A 415 -12.15 13.86 -17.60
N ALA A 416 -12.06 14.57 -18.73
CA ALA A 416 -11.04 15.58 -18.97
C ALA A 416 -11.16 16.75 -17.99
N ARG A 417 -12.38 17.12 -17.60
CA ARG A 417 -12.62 18.17 -16.59
C ARG A 417 -12.10 17.77 -15.21
N GLU A 418 -12.47 16.57 -14.75
CA GLU A 418 -11.95 16.04 -13.48
C GLU A 418 -10.42 15.91 -13.52
N PHE A 419 -9.86 15.46 -14.65
CA PHE A 419 -8.42 15.34 -14.87
C PHE A 419 -7.67 16.65 -14.61
N VAL A 420 -8.06 17.73 -15.29
CA VAL A 420 -7.37 19.03 -15.17
C VAL A 420 -7.55 19.67 -13.79
N GLU A 421 -8.71 19.49 -13.15
CA GLU A 421 -8.99 20.01 -11.82
C GLU A 421 -8.10 19.35 -10.76
N VAL A 422 -8.02 18.02 -10.79
CA VAL A 422 -7.17 17.25 -9.87
C VAL A 422 -5.70 17.57 -10.10
N LEU A 423 -5.20 17.56 -11.35
CA LEU A 423 -3.78 17.88 -11.62
C LEU A 423 -3.40 19.25 -11.06
N ARG A 424 -4.24 20.26 -11.28
CA ARG A 424 -4.03 21.60 -10.73
C ARG A 424 -4.03 21.59 -9.21
N SER A 425 -4.91 20.81 -8.57
CA SER A 425 -4.98 20.72 -7.11
C SER A 425 -3.70 20.15 -6.47
N TYR A 426 -2.93 19.36 -7.23
CA TYR A 426 -1.61 18.83 -6.84
C TYR A 426 -0.45 19.65 -7.41
N SER A 427 -0.73 20.71 -8.19
CA SER A 427 0.28 21.45 -8.96
C SER A 427 1.16 20.54 -9.84
N PHE A 428 0.62 19.43 -10.32
CA PHE A 428 1.37 18.46 -11.11
C PHE A 428 1.46 18.91 -12.57
N GLN A 429 2.68 19.21 -13.01
CA GLN A 429 2.96 19.72 -14.36
C GLN A 429 3.78 18.73 -15.22
N ASP A 430 4.16 17.59 -14.64
CA ASP A 430 5.11 16.66 -15.23
C ASP A 430 4.46 15.64 -16.18
N TYR A 431 3.81 16.16 -17.20
CA TYR A 431 3.20 15.40 -18.30
C TYR A 431 3.10 16.28 -19.54
N LYS A 432 3.07 15.66 -20.72
CA LYS A 432 2.91 16.34 -22.00
C LYS A 432 1.51 16.19 -22.58
N PHE A 433 0.93 15.00 -22.45
CA PHE A 433 -0.34 14.65 -23.08
C PHE A 433 -1.27 13.89 -22.14
N LEU A 434 -2.57 14.06 -22.37
CA LEU A 434 -3.59 13.07 -22.02
C LEU A 434 -4.01 12.36 -23.31
N LYS A 435 -3.88 11.04 -23.33
CA LYS A 435 -4.22 10.18 -24.46
C LYS A 435 -5.52 9.45 -24.16
N PHE A 436 -6.47 9.51 -25.08
CA PHE A 436 -7.75 8.79 -25.01
C PHE A 436 -7.67 7.61 -25.98
N GLN A 437 -7.75 6.39 -25.46
CA GLN A 437 -7.81 5.18 -26.28
C GLN A 437 -9.23 4.62 -26.34
N LEU A 438 -9.64 4.30 -27.56
CA LEU A 438 -10.89 3.61 -27.86
C LEU A 438 -10.58 2.35 -28.65
N SER A 439 -11.05 1.20 -28.15
CA SER A 439 -10.97 -0.06 -28.88
C SER A 439 -12.25 -0.28 -29.69
N GLN A 440 -12.13 -0.42 -31.01
CA GLN A 440 -13.24 -0.72 -31.91
C GLN A 440 -12.78 -1.70 -33.01
N ASP A 441 -13.55 -2.78 -33.22
CA ASP A 441 -13.26 -3.80 -34.26
C ASP A 441 -11.83 -4.38 -34.20
N GLY A 442 -11.30 -4.55 -32.99
CA GLY A 442 -9.94 -5.04 -32.75
C GLY A 442 -8.82 -4.04 -33.05
N LYS A 443 -9.15 -2.80 -33.44
CA LYS A 443 -8.18 -1.70 -33.60
C LYS A 443 -8.27 -0.76 -32.39
N SER A 444 -7.11 -0.31 -31.92
CA SER A 444 -7.02 0.78 -30.95
C SER A 444 -6.85 2.08 -31.70
N LEU A 445 -7.67 3.07 -31.40
CA LEU A 445 -7.53 4.44 -31.89
C LEU A 445 -7.16 5.33 -30.71
N THR A 446 -6.16 6.19 -30.90
CA THR A 446 -5.63 7.06 -29.85
C THR A 446 -5.80 8.52 -30.23
N TRP A 447 -6.47 9.31 -29.39
CA TRP A 447 -6.53 10.78 -29.51
C TRP A 447 -5.68 11.41 -28.42
N GLU A 448 -4.98 12.48 -28.75
CA GLU A 448 -4.09 13.18 -27.82
C GLU A 448 -4.60 14.60 -27.59
N ALA A 449 -4.55 15.04 -26.33
CA ALA A 449 -4.74 16.42 -25.93
C ALA A 449 -3.48 16.90 -25.22
N THR A 450 -2.90 18.01 -25.68
CA THR A 450 -1.70 18.61 -25.07
C THR A 450 -2.03 19.23 -23.73
N ARG A 451 -1.03 19.34 -22.84
CA ARG A 451 -1.18 20.06 -21.57
C ARG A 451 -1.69 21.49 -21.76
N GLU A 452 -1.13 22.21 -22.74
CA GLU A 452 -1.50 23.60 -23.03
C GLU A 452 -2.95 23.71 -23.50
N ASP A 453 -3.39 22.78 -24.35
CA ASP A 453 -4.78 22.74 -24.81
C ASP A 453 -5.76 22.33 -23.71
N LEU A 454 -5.37 21.42 -22.82
CA LEU A 454 -6.17 21.04 -21.64
C LEU A 454 -6.36 22.23 -20.69
N GLU A 455 -5.37 23.10 -20.54
CA GLU A 455 -5.54 24.35 -19.80
C GLU A 455 -6.51 25.31 -20.48
N LEU A 456 -6.50 25.41 -21.82
CA LEU A 456 -7.47 26.19 -22.58
C LEU A 456 -8.89 25.62 -22.45
N PHE A 457 -9.04 24.30 -22.46
CA PHE A 457 -10.29 23.60 -22.19
C PHE A 457 -10.81 23.91 -20.79
N ARG A 458 -9.95 23.84 -19.76
CA ARG A 458 -10.31 24.16 -18.36
C ARG A 458 -10.85 25.58 -18.21
N VAL A 459 -10.27 26.56 -18.90
CA VAL A 459 -10.75 27.96 -18.87
C VAL A 459 -11.90 28.23 -19.86
N HIS A 460 -12.50 27.18 -20.43
CA HIS A 460 -13.61 27.26 -21.38
C HIS A 460 -13.29 28.07 -22.65
N LYS A 461 -12.02 28.15 -23.05
CA LYS A 461 -11.58 28.84 -24.28
C LYS A 461 -11.62 27.94 -25.52
N LYS A 462 -11.56 26.62 -25.35
CA LYS A 462 -11.70 25.60 -26.40
C LYS A 462 -12.61 24.48 -25.89
N SER A 463 -13.36 23.83 -26.79
CA SER A 463 -14.06 22.59 -26.45
C SER A 463 -13.10 21.39 -26.46
N LEU A 464 -13.49 20.26 -25.87
CA LEU A 464 -12.66 19.05 -25.93
C LEU A 464 -12.50 18.58 -27.39
N ARG A 465 -13.56 18.66 -28.19
CA ARG A 465 -13.54 18.30 -29.61
C ARG A 465 -12.47 19.07 -30.39
N ASP A 466 -12.27 20.35 -30.08
CA ASP A 466 -11.33 21.22 -30.78
C ASP A 466 -9.86 20.94 -30.43
N ILE A 467 -9.60 20.22 -29.34
CA ILE A 467 -8.25 19.95 -28.85
C ILE A 467 -7.81 18.50 -29.03
N LEU A 468 -8.72 17.60 -29.36
CA LEU A 468 -8.41 16.20 -29.60
C LEU A 468 -7.82 16.03 -31.00
N VAL A 469 -6.57 15.55 -31.06
CA VAL A 469 -5.89 15.21 -32.30
C VAL A 469 -5.78 13.69 -32.39
N LEU A 470 -6.32 13.09 -33.46
CA LEU A 470 -6.14 11.66 -33.70
C LEU A 470 -4.66 11.39 -33.99
N SER A 471 -4.01 10.61 -33.15
CA SER A 471 -2.67 10.11 -33.39
C SER A 471 -2.74 9.03 -34.46
N ALA A 472 -2.00 9.21 -35.55
CA ALA A 472 -1.75 8.13 -36.48
C ALA A 472 -0.78 7.17 -35.78
N ASP A 473 -1.29 6.07 -35.23
CA ASP A 473 -0.42 4.98 -34.77
C ASP A 473 0.38 4.49 -35.99
N ASN A 474 1.67 4.85 -36.03
CA ASN A 474 2.67 4.18 -36.83
C ASN A 474 2.83 2.79 -36.21
N GLY A 475 1.94 1.87 -36.60
CA GLY A 475 2.06 0.45 -36.25
C GLY A 475 3.39 -0.14 -36.69
#